data_AF-A0A4R3LIH3-F1
#
_entry.id   AF-A0A4R3LIH3-F1
#
_cell.length_a   1.000
_cell.length_b   1.000
_cell.length_c   1.000
_cell.angle_alpha   90.00
_cell.angle_beta   90.00
_cell.angle_gamma   90.00
#
_symmetry.space_group_name_H-M   'P 1'
#
loop_
_entity.id
_entity.type
_entity.pdbx_description
1 polymer ?
#
loop_
_entity_poly.entity_id
_entity_poly.type
_entity_poly.pdbx_seq_one_letter_code
_entity_poly.pdbx_strand_id
1 'polypeptide(L)'
;LLLNAFAILLLTILGAAGESLGMDRQLRTSTAKRRVHSLFRQGCLLYDLIPNMPEERLRPLVERYAQLIRQNATFTGAFGIT
;
A
#
# COMPACT_ATOMS: atom_id res chain seq x y z
N LEU A 1 -8.72 -12.79 -14.53
CA LEU A 1 -7.40 -12.14 -14.75
C LEU A 1 -7.41 -10.66 -14.34
N LEU A 2 -8.35 -9.84 -14.85
CA LEU A 2 -8.45 -8.41 -14.52
C LEU A 2 -8.55 -8.13 -13.01
N LEU A 3 -9.42 -8.85 -12.30
CA LEU A 3 -9.58 -8.71 -10.85
C LEU A 3 -8.27 -9.00 -10.09
N ASN A 4 -7.50 -9.98 -10.53
CA ASN A 4 -6.21 -10.33 -9.92
C ASN A 4 -5.17 -9.22 -10.15
N ALA A 5 -5.11 -8.67 -11.36
CA ALA A 5 -4.26 -7.52 -11.65
C ALA A 5 -4.66 -6.30 -10.79
N PHE A 6 -5.95 -6.13 -10.55
CA PHE A 6 -6.49 -5.07 -9.70
C PHE A 6 -6.10 -5.25 -8.22
N ALA A 7 -6.25 -6.47 -7.69
CA ALA A 7 -5.82 -6.80 -6.35
C ALA A 7 -4.32 -6.55 -6.16
N ILE A 8 -3.49 -6.99 -7.12
CA ILE A 8 -2.04 -6.76 -7.09
C ILE A 8 -1.73 -5.25 -7.07
N LEU A 9 -2.40 -4.46 -7.89
CA LEU A 9 -2.22 -3.00 -7.92
C LEU A 9 -2.61 -2.35 -6.58
N LEU A 10 -3.81 -2.64 -6.07
CA LEU A 10 -4.32 -2.06 -4.83
C LEU A 10 -3.44 -2.42 -3.63
N LEU A 11 -3.01 -3.67 -3.54
CA LEU A 11 -2.10 -4.13 -2.48
C LEU A 11 -0.70 -3.52 -2.64
N THR A 12 -0.21 -3.33 -3.86
CA THR A 12 1.07 -2.62 -4.08
C THR A 12 1.02 -1.17 -3.61
N ILE A 13 -0.10 -0.47 -3.84
CA ILE A 13 -0.30 0.90 -3.35
C ILE A 13 -0.39 0.92 -1.81
N LEU A 14 -1.02 -0.10 -1.20
CA LEU A 14 -1.09 -0.23 0.26
C LEU A 14 0.29 -0.45 0.88
N GLY A 15 1.12 -1.30 0.25
CA GLY A 15 2.52 -1.48 0.62
C GLY A 15 3.32 -0.18 0.52
N ALA A 16 3.14 0.57 -0.58
CA ALA A 16 3.80 1.88 -0.75
C ALA A 16 3.37 2.90 0.32
N ALA A 17 2.09 2.91 0.71
CA ALA A 17 1.60 3.76 1.79
C ALA A 17 2.29 3.41 3.13
N GLY A 18 2.35 2.13 3.48
CA GLY A 18 3.04 1.66 4.68
C GLY A 18 4.56 1.92 4.68
N GLU A 19 5.23 1.74 3.54
CA GLU A 19 6.66 2.05 3.38
C GLU A 19 6.91 3.55 3.57
N SER A 20 6.08 4.42 2.98
CA SER A 20 6.19 5.88 3.10
C SER A 20 6.00 6.39 4.53
N LEU A 21 5.22 5.69 5.34
CA LEU A 21 5.00 5.97 6.76
C LEU A 21 6.11 5.40 7.65
N GLY A 22 7.11 4.73 7.08
CA GLY A 22 8.16 4.07 7.83
C GLY A 22 7.66 2.88 8.64
N MET A 23 6.50 2.29 8.32
CA MET A 23 6.05 1.05 8.96
C MET A 23 6.97 -0.13 8.63
N ASP A 24 7.70 -0.04 7.51
CA ASP A 24 8.76 -0.97 7.10
C ASP A 24 9.98 -0.93 8.06
N ARG A 25 10.17 0.15 8.82
CA ARG A 25 11.31 0.32 9.75
C ARG A 25 11.25 -0.65 10.93
N GLN A 26 10.08 -1.16 11.29
CA GLN A 26 9.92 -2.27 12.25
C GLN A 26 10.03 -3.66 11.61
N LEU A 27 10.03 -3.74 10.28
CA LEU A 27 10.07 -5.00 9.52
C LEU A 27 11.46 -5.29 8.92
N ARG A 28 12.44 -4.39 9.07
CA ARG A 28 13.63 -4.41 8.20
C ARG A 28 14.97 -4.27 8.90
N THR A 29 15.57 -5.41 9.17
CA THR A 29 17.02 -5.68 9.32
C THR A 29 17.77 -5.77 7.98
N SER A 30 17.22 -5.36 6.83
CA SER A 30 17.90 -5.59 5.53
C SER A 30 17.74 -4.48 4.50
N THR A 31 18.72 -3.58 4.49
CA THR A 31 19.12 -2.68 3.40
C THR A 31 19.19 -3.39 2.04
N ALA A 32 18.18 -3.26 1.19
CA ALA A 32 18.30 -3.60 -0.24
C ALA A 32 17.23 -2.93 -1.09
N LYS A 33 17.61 -1.95 -1.92
CA LYS A 33 16.77 -1.44 -3.02
C LYS A 33 16.27 -2.63 -3.88
N ARG A 34 14.97 -2.97 -3.90
CA ARG A 34 14.46 -3.95 -4.88
C ARG A 34 12.94 -3.90 -5.15
N ARG A 35 12.63 -3.61 -6.42
CA ARG A 35 11.47 -3.94 -7.29
C ARG A 35 10.17 -4.43 -6.62
N VAL A 36 9.06 -3.76 -6.94
CA VAL A 36 7.63 -4.16 -7.07
C VAL A 36 7.10 -5.35 -6.24
N HIS A 37 7.78 -6.50 -6.20
CA HIS A 37 7.42 -7.64 -5.34
C HIS A 37 7.56 -7.35 -3.84
N SER A 38 8.46 -6.45 -3.41
CA SER A 38 8.57 -6.08 -1.98
C SER A 38 7.32 -5.33 -1.50
N LEU A 39 6.81 -4.39 -2.31
CA LEU A 39 5.65 -3.56 -1.97
C LEU A 39 4.34 -4.35 -1.98
N PHE A 40 4.10 -5.19 -2.98
CA PHE A 40 2.93 -6.06 -2.98
C PHE A 40 2.88 -6.94 -1.73
N ARG A 41 4.02 -7.55 -1.36
CA ARG A 41 4.11 -8.38 -0.16
C ARG A 41 3.90 -7.59 1.13
N GLN A 42 4.49 -6.40 1.26
CA GLN A 42 4.21 -5.49 2.38
C GLN A 42 2.73 -5.12 2.44
N GLY A 43 2.10 -4.88 1.29
CA GLY A 43 0.67 -4.61 1.17
C GLY A 43 -0.21 -5.75 1.66
N CYS A 44 0.09 -6.99 1.27
CA CYS A 44 -0.59 -8.17 1.81
C CYS A 44 -0.46 -8.26 3.33
N LEU A 45 0.77 -8.11 3.86
CA LEU A 45 1.01 -8.15 5.30
C LEU A 45 0.23 -7.06 6.04
N LEU A 46 0.22 -5.83 5.52
CA LEU A 46 -0.55 -4.74 6.10
C LEU A 46 -2.05 -5.03 6.05
N TYR A 47 -2.54 -5.56 4.91
CA TYR A 47 -3.94 -5.93 4.75
C TYR A 47 -4.39 -6.98 5.78
N ASP A 48 -3.59 -8.02 6.01
CA ASP A 48 -3.86 -9.04 7.02
C ASP A 48 -3.83 -8.48 8.46
N LEU A 49 -3.07 -7.41 8.69
CA LEU A 49 -2.95 -6.75 9.99
C LEU A 49 -4.07 -5.72 10.28
N ILE A 50 -4.73 -5.18 9.26
CA ILE A 50 -5.78 -4.14 9.40
C ILE A 50 -6.83 -4.49 10.47
N PRO A 51 -7.39 -5.72 10.53
CA PRO A 51 -8.44 -6.04 11.50
C PRO A 51 -8.03 -5.85 12.97
N ASN A 52 -6.73 -5.95 13.25
CA ASN A 52 -6.15 -5.85 14.59
C ASN A 52 -5.27 -4.60 14.75
N MET A 53 -5.26 -3.69 13.77
CA MET A 53 -4.36 -2.54 13.77
C MET A 53 -4.92 -1.43 14.68
N PRO A 54 -4.12 -0.88 15.62
CA PRO A 54 -4.58 0.22 16.46
C PRO A 54 -4.84 1.46 15.62
N GLU A 55 -5.86 2.24 16.00
CA GLU A 55 -6.37 3.34 15.17
C GLU A 55 -5.31 4.43 14.91
N GLU A 56 -4.41 4.66 15.85
CA GLU A 56 -3.26 5.56 15.71
C GLU A 56 -2.33 5.20 14.55
N ARG A 57 -2.24 3.91 14.19
CA ARG A 57 -1.47 3.41 13.04
C ARG A 57 -2.34 3.30 11.80
N LEU A 58 -3.60 2.86 11.96
CA LEU A 58 -4.51 2.66 10.83
C LEU A 58 -4.88 3.97 10.14
N ARG A 59 -5.15 5.02 10.90
CA ARG A 59 -5.56 6.33 10.37
C ARG A 59 -4.52 6.93 9.41
N PRO A 60 -3.24 7.10 9.79
CA PRO A 60 -2.24 7.61 8.86
C PRO A 60 -2.02 6.68 7.65
N LEU A 61 -2.14 5.35 7.84
CA LEU A 61 -2.04 4.38 6.74
C LEU A 61 -3.13 4.60 5.69
N VAL A 62 -4.39 4.70 6.11
CA VAL A 62 -5.53 4.92 5.23
C VAL A 62 -5.46 6.28 4.55
N GLU A 63 -5.06 7.33 5.27
CA GLU A 63 -4.89 8.68 4.71
C GLU A 63 -3.83 8.71 3.61
N ARG A 64 -2.66 8.09 3.86
CA ARG A 64 -1.61 7.98 2.84
C ARG A 64 -2.01 7.09 1.68
N TYR A 65 -2.70 6.00 1.94
CA TYR A 65 -3.25 5.14 0.90
C TYR A 65 -4.20 5.92 -0.02
N ALA A 66 -5.13 6.70 0.54
CA ALA A 66 -6.05 7.55 -0.21
C ALA A 66 -5.32 8.67 -0.98
N GLN A 67 -4.23 9.22 -0.45
CA GLN A 67 -3.40 10.18 -1.18
C GLN A 67 -2.72 9.52 -2.38
N LEU A 68 -2.13 8.34 -2.20
CA LEU A 68 -1.44 7.63 -3.28
C LEU A 68 -2.41 7.16 -4.37
N ILE A 69 -3.62 6.71 -4.01
CA ILE A 69 -4.66 6.39 -5.01
C ILE A 69 -4.97 7.61 -5.88
N ARG A 70 -5.14 8.79 -5.26
CA ARG A 70 -5.43 10.05 -5.98
C ARG A 70 -4.27 10.55 -6.85
N GLN A 71 -3.03 10.26 -6.45
CA GLN A 71 -1.82 10.68 -7.18
C GLN A 71 -1.45 9.74 -8.33
N ASN A 72 -1.87 8.47 -8.30
CA ASN A 72 -1.63 7.55 -9.40
C ASN A 72 -2.55 7.92 -10.58
N ALA A 73 -2.00 8.65 -11.56
CA ALA A 73 -2.72 9.14 -12.74
C ALA A 73 -3.44 8.04 -13.54
N THR A 74 -2.95 6.80 -13.49
CA THR A 74 -3.61 5.63 -14.08
C THR A 74 -4.94 5.29 -13.38
N PHE A 75 -5.10 5.61 -12.10
CA PHE A 75 -6.33 5.41 -11.34
C PHE A 75 -7.33 6.54 -11.59
N THR A 76 -6.86 7.79 -11.64
CA THR A 76 -7.71 8.96 -11.94
C THR A 76 -8.28 8.91 -13.36
N GLY A 77 -7.47 8.50 -14.34
CA GLY A 77 -7.90 8.33 -15.73
C GLY A 77 -8.72 7.06 -16.01
N ALA A 78 -8.48 5.96 -15.30
CA ALA A 78 -9.18 4.70 -15.54
C ALA A 78 -10.45 4.49 -14.68
N PHE A 79 -10.57 5.16 -13.53
CA PHE A 79 -11.70 4.97 -12.59
C PHE A 79 -12.55 6.22 -12.38
N GLY A 80 -12.25 7.35 -13.03
CA GLY A 80 -13.11 8.54 -13.02
C GLY A 80 -13.38 9.11 -11.63
N ILE A 81 -12.47 8.90 -10.68
CA ILE A 81 -12.60 9.43 -9.31
C ILE A 81 -12.35 10.94 -9.41
N THR A 82 -13.44 11.70 -9.40
CA THR A 82 -13.49 13.17 -9.44
C THR A 82 -13.84 13.70 -8.06
#